data_AF-A0A4Y2SPD8-F1
#
_entry.id   AF-A0A4Y2SPD8-F1
#
_cell.length_a   1.000
_cell.length_b   1.000
_cell.length_c   1.000
_cell.angle_alpha   90.00
_cell.angle_beta   90.00
_cell.angle_gamma   90.00
#
_symmetry.space_group_name_H-M   'P 1'
#
loop_
_entity.id
_entity.type
_entity.pdbx_description
1 polymer ?
#
loop_
_entity_poly.entity_id
_entity_poly.type
_entity_poly.pdbx_seq_one_letter_code
_entity_poly.pdbx_strand_id
1 'polypeptide(L)'
;MSITRTPTYTPVHKLEVCIAKRRQLLICHVTDDKIIQLRDVSVPETPAAMAMDGEFACIALSSKYVVVNTESGYAQDLFPYDSSTTIPLVKRITKEEFLLGGPSALGMFVTTAGISERPPLQWGENVVSVAYSHPYIIVLSSDYLTVYSILDQQLKQRLTFQGGSCLDNFDGKMYVASSDIICALLPVPWEKQVQALLSDKKVTEALELAKYSNRAGLSKEQFRNVSLSLLGIRLSVSY
;
A
#
# COMPACT_ATOMS: atom_id res chain seq x y z
N MET A 1 -8.01 6.55 -15.35
CA MET A 1 -8.48 7.53 -14.35
C MET A 1 -8.12 6.93 -13.01
N SER A 2 -7.25 7.60 -12.26
CA SER A 2 -6.75 7.10 -10.97
C SER A 2 -7.25 8.02 -9.87
N ILE A 3 -7.76 7.46 -8.78
CA ILE A 3 -8.37 8.22 -7.68
C ILE A 3 -7.74 7.77 -6.37
N THR A 4 -7.36 8.72 -5.51
CA THR A 4 -6.86 8.42 -4.16
C THR A 4 -7.47 9.37 -3.13
N ARG A 5 -7.78 8.83 -1.96
CA ARG A 5 -8.29 9.57 -0.79
C ARG A 5 -7.16 10.26 -0.04
N THR A 6 -7.40 11.49 0.43
CA THR A 6 -6.52 12.11 1.43
C THR A 6 -6.81 11.55 2.83
N PRO A 7 -5.77 11.27 3.63
CA PRO A 7 -5.92 10.80 5.01
C PRO A 7 -6.14 11.95 6.02
N THR A 8 -6.54 13.14 5.57
CA THR A 8 -6.77 14.28 6.47
C THR A 8 -8.00 14.02 7.36
N TYR A 9 -7.90 14.40 8.63
CA TYR A 9 -9.03 14.36 9.57
C TYR A 9 -9.99 15.49 9.22
N THR A 10 -10.88 15.25 8.25
CA THR A 10 -11.97 16.16 7.92
C THR A 10 -13.24 15.75 8.66
N PRO A 11 -14.14 16.70 9.00
CA PRO A 11 -15.41 16.40 9.65
C PRO A 11 -16.23 15.41 8.82
N VAL A 12 -17.13 14.70 9.50
CA VAL A 12 -17.88 13.47 9.13
C VAL A 12 -18.66 13.48 7.79
N HIS A 13 -18.55 14.51 6.95
CA HIS A 13 -19.32 14.66 5.70
C HIS A 13 -18.53 15.17 4.49
N LYS A 14 -17.20 15.30 4.56
CA LYS A 14 -16.39 15.79 3.43
C LYS A 14 -15.15 14.95 3.22
N LEU A 15 -15.12 14.23 2.11
CA LEU A 15 -13.97 13.43 1.66
C LEU A 15 -13.20 14.25 0.63
N GLU A 16 -11.92 14.54 0.86
CA GLU A 16 -11.06 15.11 -0.18
C GLU A 16 -10.39 13.98 -0.98
N VAL A 17 -10.47 14.09 -2.31
CA VAL A 17 -9.90 13.13 -3.25
C VAL A 17 -9.05 13.84 -4.29
N CYS A 18 -8.03 13.14 -4.74
CA CYS A 18 -7.28 13.53 -5.93
C CYS A 18 -7.64 12.62 -7.10
N ILE A 19 -7.92 13.22 -8.24
CA ILE A 19 -8.33 12.54 -9.46
C ILE A 19 -7.32 12.88 -10.57
N ALA A 20 -6.65 11.86 -11.10
CA ALA A 20 -5.84 12.01 -12.30
C ALA A 20 -6.72 11.93 -13.56
N LYS A 21 -6.76 13.02 -14.34
CA LYS A 21 -7.49 13.12 -15.60
C LYS A 21 -6.60 13.75 -16.67
N ARG A 22 -6.21 12.96 -17.68
CA ARG A 22 -5.24 13.37 -18.70
C ARG A 22 -3.97 13.90 -17.99
N ARG A 23 -3.51 15.09 -18.36
CA ARG A 23 -2.33 15.77 -17.81
C ARG A 23 -2.66 16.71 -16.64
N GLN A 24 -3.68 16.36 -15.85
CA GLN A 24 -4.13 17.15 -14.70
C GLN A 24 -4.42 16.27 -13.50
N LEU A 25 -4.06 16.79 -12.32
CA LEU A 25 -4.50 16.32 -11.01
C LEU A 25 -5.60 17.26 -10.52
N LEU A 26 -6.81 16.74 -10.32
CA LEU A 26 -7.95 17.49 -9.81
C LEU A 26 -8.12 17.17 -8.33
N ILE A 27 -8.06 18.18 -7.47
CA ILE A 27 -8.39 18.04 -6.06
C ILE A 27 -9.84 18.42 -5.88
N CYS A 28 -10.63 17.48 -5.35
CA CYS A 28 -12.07 17.63 -5.20
C CYS A 28 -12.52 17.31 -3.78
N HIS A 29 -13.53 18.03 -3.30
CA HIS A 29 -14.35 17.59 -2.17
C HIS A 29 -15.51 16.77 -2.69
N VAL A 30 -15.64 15.56 -2.16
CA VAL A 30 -16.75 14.64 -2.38
C VAL A 30 -17.64 14.72 -1.15
N THR A 31 -18.89 15.12 -1.38
CA THR A 31 -20.00 15.03 -0.43
C THR A 31 -20.96 13.92 -0.87
N ASP A 32 -22.01 13.67 -0.10
CA ASP A 32 -23.00 12.65 -0.42
C ASP A 32 -23.70 12.89 -1.77
N ASP A 33 -23.80 14.14 -2.21
CA ASP A 33 -24.57 14.56 -3.38
C ASP A 33 -23.73 15.15 -4.52
N LYS A 34 -22.49 15.58 -4.26
CA LYS A 34 -21.71 16.40 -5.21
C LYS A 34 -20.22 16.10 -5.14
N ILE A 35 -19.56 16.33 -6.28
CA ILE A 35 -18.11 16.44 -6.38
C ILE A 35 -17.78 17.89 -6.74
N ILE A 36 -17.15 18.60 -5.83
CA ILE A 36 -16.77 20.01 -5.97
C ILE A 36 -15.27 20.07 -6.23
N GLN A 37 -14.88 20.50 -7.44
CA GLN A 37 -13.46 20.75 -7.75
C GLN A 37 -12.99 21.97 -6.95
N LEU A 38 -11.88 21.80 -6.23
CA LEU A 38 -11.26 22.85 -5.44
C LEU A 38 -10.10 23.51 -6.20
N ARG A 39 -9.23 22.69 -6.76
CA ARG A 39 -8.02 23.12 -7.48
C ARG A 39 -7.60 22.06 -8.48
N ASP A 40 -6.80 22.48 -9.45
CA ASP A 40 -6.15 21.58 -10.40
C ASP A 40 -4.67 21.91 -10.54
N VAL A 41 -3.88 20.86 -10.78
CA VAL A 41 -2.44 20.96 -10.99
C VAL A 41 -2.11 20.29 -12.30
N SER A 42 -1.43 21.02 -13.19
CA SER A 42 -0.97 20.47 -14.46
C SER A 42 0.26 19.60 -14.25
N VAL A 43 0.29 18.43 -14.89
CA VAL A 43 1.42 17.50 -14.88
C VAL A 43 1.86 17.24 -16.32
N PRO A 44 3.15 16.95 -16.58
CA PRO A 44 3.66 16.89 -17.95
C PRO A 44 3.10 15.70 -18.76
N GLU A 45 2.73 14.62 -18.08
CA GLU A 45 2.24 13.37 -18.68
C GLU A 45 1.02 12.86 -17.92
N THR A 46 0.26 11.93 -18.52
CA THR A 46 -0.89 11.33 -17.84
C THR A 46 -0.40 10.38 -16.74
N PRO A 47 -0.81 10.57 -15.48
CA PRO A 47 -0.45 9.65 -14.41
C PRO A 47 -1.06 8.27 -14.63
N ALA A 48 -0.24 7.23 -14.56
CA ALA A 48 -0.65 5.82 -14.63
C ALA A 48 -1.07 5.29 -13.25
N ALA A 49 -0.32 5.65 -12.21
CA ALA A 49 -0.61 5.33 -10.82
C ALA A 49 -0.39 6.57 -9.93
N MET A 50 -1.06 6.62 -8.79
CA MET A 50 -0.98 7.74 -7.86
C MET A 50 -1.33 7.30 -6.43
N ALA A 51 -0.70 7.95 -5.45
CA ALA A 51 -1.19 8.01 -4.09
C ALA A 51 -1.00 9.42 -3.50
N MET A 52 -1.74 9.75 -2.45
CA MET A 52 -1.71 11.07 -1.83
C MET A 52 -1.58 10.99 -0.32
N ASP A 53 -0.77 11.87 0.27
CA ASP A 53 -0.69 12.13 1.71
C ASP A 53 -0.69 13.64 1.95
N GLY A 54 -1.75 14.13 2.61
CA GLY A 54 -1.97 15.57 2.78
C GLY A 54 -2.00 16.29 1.44
N GLU A 55 -1.18 17.34 1.32
CA GLU A 55 -1.03 18.14 0.11
C GLU A 55 -0.13 17.50 -0.96
N PHE A 56 0.54 16.38 -0.68
CA PHE A 56 1.50 15.76 -1.58
C PHE A 56 0.90 14.58 -2.34
N ALA A 57 0.97 14.63 -3.66
CA ALA A 57 0.65 13.52 -4.55
C ALA A 57 1.95 12.88 -5.05
N CYS A 58 2.16 11.60 -4.79
CA CYS A 58 3.15 10.82 -5.51
C CYS A 58 2.48 10.20 -6.75
N ILE A 59 3.07 10.41 -7.92
CA ILE A 59 2.52 9.98 -9.21
C ILE A 59 3.56 9.21 -10.01
N ALA A 60 3.10 8.17 -10.70
CA ALA A 60 3.85 7.51 -11.76
C ALA A 60 3.39 8.11 -13.10
N LEU A 61 4.26 8.89 -13.74
CA LEU A 61 4.10 9.31 -15.13
C LEU A 61 4.49 8.16 -16.06
N SER A 62 4.44 8.30 -17.39
CA SER A 62 4.81 7.20 -18.29
C SER A 62 6.31 6.87 -18.32
N SER A 63 7.15 7.83 -17.88
CA SER A 63 8.62 7.73 -17.94
C SER A 63 9.31 7.74 -16.56
N LYS A 64 8.64 8.22 -15.51
CA LYS A 64 9.26 8.47 -14.20
C LYS A 64 8.24 8.59 -13.08
N TYR A 65 8.72 8.50 -11.85
CA TYR A 65 7.97 8.88 -10.66
C TYR A 65 8.25 10.34 -10.27
N VAL A 66 7.24 11.02 -9.73
CA VAL A 66 7.30 12.43 -9.32
C VAL A 66 6.50 12.61 -8.03
N VAL A 67 6.98 13.47 -7.12
CA VAL A 67 6.16 13.99 -6.01
C VAL A 67 5.72 15.41 -6.36
N VAL A 68 4.43 15.67 -6.27
CA VAL A 68 3.82 16.97 -6.59
C VAL A 68 3.20 17.52 -5.31
N ASN A 69 3.63 18.71 -4.90
CA ASN A 69 2.89 19.48 -3.91
C ASN A 69 1.67 20.11 -4.61
N THR A 70 0.48 19.72 -4.21
CA THR A 70 -0.77 20.07 -4.88
C THR A 70 -1.31 21.45 -4.50
N GLU A 71 -0.67 22.16 -3.56
CA GLU A 71 -0.99 23.55 -3.21
C GLU A 71 -0.15 24.53 -4.02
N SER A 72 1.16 24.32 -4.05
CA SER A 72 2.13 25.17 -4.79
C SER A 72 2.27 24.79 -6.27
N GLY A 73 1.89 23.57 -6.64
CA GLY A 73 2.14 23.01 -7.97
C GLY A 73 3.59 22.60 -8.21
N TYR A 74 4.48 22.73 -7.21
CA TYR A 74 5.87 22.29 -7.33
C TYR A 74 5.95 20.78 -7.51
N ALA A 75 6.76 20.35 -8.48
CA ALA A 75 6.96 18.94 -8.82
C ALA A 75 8.44 18.57 -8.72
N GLN A 76 8.72 17.54 -7.94
CA GLN A 76 10.05 16.98 -7.75
C GLN A 76 10.15 15.62 -8.43
N ASP A 77 11.05 15.51 -9.40
CA ASP A 77 11.38 14.24 -10.04
C ASP A 77 12.06 13.30 -9.05
N LEU A 78 11.70 12.01 -9.12
CA LEU A 78 12.30 10.96 -8.30
C LEU A 78 13.30 10.14 -9.11
N PHE A 79 12.82 9.11 -9.80
CA PHE A 79 13.63 8.24 -10.64
C PHE A 79 12.82 7.75 -11.86
N PRO A 80 13.50 7.48 -12.98
CA PRO A 80 12.87 6.93 -14.17
C PRO A 80 12.48 5.47 -13.98
N TYR A 81 11.51 5.01 -14.77
CA TYR A 81 11.19 3.60 -14.90
C TYR A 81 10.72 3.30 -16.33
N ASP A 82 10.78 2.03 -16.72
CA ASP A 82 10.29 1.59 -18.02
C ASP A 82 8.86 1.06 -17.90
N SER A 83 7.89 1.82 -18.40
CA SER A 83 6.47 1.46 -18.40
C SER A 83 6.12 0.32 -19.34
N SER A 84 7.03 -0.11 -20.23
CA SER A 84 6.81 -1.29 -21.08
C SER A 84 7.08 -2.60 -20.36
N THR A 85 7.90 -2.58 -19.31
CA THR A 85 8.33 -3.76 -18.56
C THR A 85 7.88 -3.75 -17.10
N THR A 86 7.53 -2.58 -16.56
CA THR A 86 7.15 -2.41 -15.15
C THR A 86 5.75 -1.84 -15.04
N ILE A 87 4.89 -2.52 -14.27
CA ILE A 87 3.60 -1.99 -13.87
C ILE A 87 3.86 -0.86 -12.85
N PRO A 88 3.44 0.38 -13.11
CA PRO A 88 3.66 1.47 -12.16
C PRO A 88 2.85 1.26 -10.89
N LEU A 89 3.53 1.35 -9.75
CA LEU A 89 2.94 1.13 -8.43
C LEU A 89 3.28 2.31 -7.54
N VAL A 90 2.25 2.89 -6.93
CA VAL A 90 2.39 3.93 -5.93
C VAL A 90 1.46 3.59 -4.78
N LYS A 91 2.02 3.33 -3.59
CA LYS A 91 1.24 3.03 -2.40
C LYS A 91 1.66 3.93 -1.25
N ARG A 92 0.71 4.66 -0.68
CA ARG A 92 0.96 5.33 0.61
C ARG A 92 1.07 4.27 1.71
N ILE A 93 2.15 4.32 2.48
CA ILE A 93 2.39 3.37 3.57
C ILE A 93 2.29 4.03 4.94
N THR A 94 2.92 5.18 5.15
CA THR A 94 2.85 5.92 6.40
C THR A 94 2.60 7.41 6.11
N LYS A 95 2.50 8.23 7.16
CA LYS A 95 2.41 9.68 6.98
C LYS A 95 3.68 10.15 6.27
N GLU A 96 3.50 10.93 5.21
CA GLU A 96 4.56 11.49 4.39
C GLU A 96 5.47 10.46 3.69
N GLU A 97 5.05 9.20 3.57
CA GLU A 97 5.88 8.12 2.99
C GLU A 97 5.09 7.24 2.01
N PHE A 98 5.69 7.04 0.83
CA PHE A 98 5.18 6.21 -0.25
C PHE A 98 6.12 5.05 -0.54
N LEU A 99 5.55 3.97 -1.06
CA LEU A 99 6.24 2.81 -1.59
C LEU A 99 5.98 2.74 -3.10
N LEU A 100 7.06 2.72 -3.87
CA LEU A 100 7.04 2.82 -5.33
C LEU A 100 7.64 1.59 -5.99
N GLY A 101 7.18 1.30 -7.20
CA GLY A 101 7.83 0.32 -8.06
C GLY A 101 9.18 0.82 -8.57
N GLY A 102 10.26 0.26 -8.05
CA GLY A 102 11.63 0.55 -8.47
C GLY A 102 12.16 -0.40 -9.54
N PRO A 103 13.30 -0.06 -10.15
CA PRO A 103 13.99 -0.94 -11.10
C PRO A 103 14.44 -2.24 -10.43
N SER A 104 14.71 -3.27 -11.23
CA SER A 104 15.31 -4.52 -10.77
C SER A 104 14.55 -5.22 -9.63
N ALA A 105 13.22 -5.24 -9.72
CA ALA A 105 12.36 -5.91 -8.73
C ALA A 105 12.50 -5.37 -7.30
N LEU A 106 12.68 -4.05 -7.18
CA LEU A 106 12.78 -3.33 -5.91
C LEU A 106 11.52 -2.52 -5.61
N GLY A 107 11.17 -2.43 -4.33
CA GLY A 107 10.23 -1.45 -3.79
C GLY A 107 11.00 -0.30 -3.16
N MET A 108 10.81 0.92 -3.68
CA MET A 108 11.50 2.12 -3.19
C MET A 108 10.62 2.86 -2.19
N PHE A 109 11.17 3.17 -1.01
CA PHE A 109 10.52 4.03 -0.03
C PHE A 109 10.87 5.48 -0.32
N VAL A 110 9.89 6.36 -0.46
CA VAL A 110 10.11 7.76 -0.81
C VAL A 110 9.23 8.66 0.03
N THR A 111 9.83 9.69 0.63
CA THR A 111 9.09 10.69 1.41
C THR A 111 8.48 11.77 0.53
N THR A 112 7.64 12.62 1.09
CA THR A 112 7.09 13.81 0.41
C THR A 112 8.16 14.83 -0.01
N ALA A 113 9.35 14.78 0.58
CA ALA A 113 10.53 15.56 0.17
C ALA A 113 11.34 14.89 -0.97
N GLY A 114 10.84 13.78 -1.52
CA GLY A 114 11.44 13.06 -2.63
C GLY A 114 12.74 12.32 -2.28
N ILE A 115 12.97 12.02 -1.00
CA ILE A 115 14.15 11.30 -0.52
C ILE A 115 13.79 9.90 -0.02
N SER A 116 14.75 8.98 -0.08
CA SER A 116 14.62 7.61 0.45
C SER A 116 15.34 7.52 1.79
N GLU A 117 14.59 7.34 2.87
CA GLU A 117 15.15 7.20 4.23
C GLU A 117 15.38 5.75 4.65
N ARG A 118 14.79 4.80 3.91
CA ARG A 118 14.92 3.36 4.15
C ARG A 118 15.62 2.70 2.95
N PRO A 119 16.37 1.61 3.17
CA PRO A 119 16.85 0.78 2.08
C PRO A 119 15.66 0.21 1.26
N PRO A 120 15.87 -0.09 -0.03
CA PRO A 120 14.82 -0.63 -0.88
C PRO A 120 14.44 -2.07 -0.48
N LEU A 121 13.18 -2.42 -0.71
CA LEU A 121 12.64 -3.74 -0.46
C LEU A 121 12.84 -4.66 -1.67
N GLN A 122 13.59 -5.75 -1.56
CA GLN A 122 13.69 -6.74 -2.62
C GLN A 122 12.42 -7.61 -2.66
N TRP A 123 11.43 -7.20 -3.46
CA TRP A 123 10.11 -7.84 -3.48
C TRP A 123 9.86 -8.84 -4.63
N GLY A 124 10.84 -9.00 -5.53
CA GLY A 124 10.76 -9.94 -6.65
C GLY A 124 10.10 -9.38 -7.91
N GLU A 125 10.09 -10.19 -8.96
CA GLU A 125 9.61 -9.82 -10.29
C GLU A 125 8.10 -10.01 -10.43
N ASN A 126 7.53 -9.47 -11.52
CA ASN A 126 6.12 -9.66 -11.91
C ASN A 126 5.13 -9.23 -10.82
N VAL A 127 5.43 -8.13 -10.12
CA VAL A 127 4.54 -7.57 -9.10
C VAL A 127 3.31 -6.97 -9.80
N VAL A 128 2.14 -7.42 -9.36
CA VAL A 128 0.83 -6.99 -9.85
C VAL A 128 0.25 -5.90 -8.96
N SER A 129 0.34 -6.08 -7.64
CA SER A 129 -0.28 -5.17 -6.68
C SER A 129 0.42 -5.23 -5.33
N VAL A 130 0.29 -4.15 -4.55
CA VAL A 130 0.91 -4.04 -3.23
C VAL A 130 -0.08 -3.40 -2.26
N ALA A 131 -0.20 -4.01 -1.09
CA ALA A 131 -0.98 -3.48 0.01
C ALA A 131 -0.13 -3.34 1.27
N TYR A 132 -0.54 -2.42 2.12
CA TYR A 132 0.14 -2.12 3.37
C TYR A 132 -0.81 -2.31 4.54
N SER A 133 -0.34 -3.03 5.54
CA SER A 133 -1.00 -3.21 6.82
C SER A 133 0.09 -3.25 7.88
N HIS A 134 0.35 -2.11 8.53
CA HIS A 134 1.48 -1.97 9.43
C HIS A 134 1.60 -3.14 10.42
N PRO A 135 2.80 -3.72 10.62
CA PRO A 135 4.09 -3.34 10.01
C PRO A 135 4.42 -4.09 8.70
N TYR A 136 3.42 -4.62 8.00
CA TYR A 136 3.61 -5.51 6.87
C TYR A 136 3.30 -4.85 5.51
N ILE A 137 4.13 -5.18 4.53
CA ILE A 137 3.86 -4.98 3.11
C ILE A 137 3.50 -6.34 2.53
N ILE A 138 2.37 -6.40 1.84
CA ILE A 138 1.92 -7.59 1.13
C ILE A 138 2.06 -7.32 -0.36
N VAL A 139 2.81 -8.17 -1.03
CA VAL A 139 3.12 -8.07 -2.46
C VAL A 139 2.44 -9.22 -3.17
N LEU A 140 1.56 -8.88 -4.10
CA LEU A 140 0.95 -9.83 -5.02
C LEU A 140 1.77 -9.84 -6.30
N SER A 141 2.37 -10.97 -6.62
CA SER A 141 2.91 -11.27 -7.95
C SER A 141 2.01 -12.26 -8.69
N SER A 142 2.36 -12.59 -9.95
CA SER A 142 1.57 -13.52 -10.78
C SER A 142 1.26 -14.87 -10.11
N ASP A 143 2.18 -15.36 -9.27
CA ASP A 143 2.12 -16.71 -8.69
C ASP A 143 2.06 -16.72 -7.16
N TYR A 144 2.41 -15.60 -6.51
CA TYR A 144 2.62 -15.58 -5.07
C TYR A 144 2.04 -14.35 -4.41
N LEU A 145 1.57 -14.57 -3.19
CA LEU A 145 1.39 -13.53 -2.20
C LEU A 145 2.55 -13.59 -1.21
N THR A 146 3.38 -12.56 -1.18
CA THR A 146 4.56 -12.47 -0.32
C THR A 146 4.39 -11.37 0.71
N VAL A 147 4.67 -11.67 1.98
CA VAL A 147 4.59 -10.74 3.09
C VAL A 147 6.00 -10.35 3.53
N TYR A 148 6.25 -9.06 3.58
CA TYR A 148 7.48 -8.45 4.08
C TYR A 148 7.18 -7.60 5.30
N SER A 149 8.15 -7.49 6.21
CA SER A 149 8.08 -6.56 7.34
C SER A 149 8.83 -5.29 7.00
N ILE A 150 8.26 -4.12 7.28
CA ILE A 150 8.97 -2.84 7.10
C ILE A 150 10.02 -2.57 8.18
N LEU A 151 9.99 -3.33 9.28
CA LEU A 151 10.88 -3.12 10.42
C LEU A 151 12.29 -3.64 10.12
N ASP A 152 12.39 -4.77 9.43
CA ASP A 152 13.65 -5.44 9.09
C ASP A 152 13.80 -5.75 7.59
N GLN A 153 12.78 -5.40 6.78
CA GLN A 153 12.75 -5.58 5.33
C GLN A 153 12.90 -7.04 4.87
N GLN A 154 12.63 -7.98 5.78
CA GLN A 154 12.72 -9.40 5.50
C GLN A 154 11.39 -9.98 5.06
N LEU A 155 11.49 -10.98 4.17
CA LEU A 155 10.37 -11.85 3.83
C LEU A 155 9.95 -12.63 5.08
N LYS A 156 8.67 -12.52 5.43
CA LYS A 156 8.05 -13.22 6.56
C LYS A 156 7.26 -14.43 6.11
N GLN A 157 6.60 -14.32 4.97
CA GLN A 157 5.77 -15.39 4.44
C GLN A 157 5.67 -15.32 2.92
N ARG A 158 5.49 -16.47 2.29
CA ARG A 158 5.12 -16.58 0.88
C ARG A 158 4.06 -17.66 0.73
N LEU A 159 2.97 -17.35 0.05
CA LEU A 159 1.88 -18.24 -0.29
C LEU A 159 1.73 -18.30 -1.80
N THR A 160 1.42 -19.48 -2.35
CA THR A 160 1.01 -19.60 -3.75
C THR A 160 -0.39 -19.00 -3.91
N PHE A 161 -0.51 -18.06 -4.85
CA PHE A 161 -1.78 -17.45 -5.24
C PHE A 161 -1.68 -17.09 -6.72
N GLN A 162 -2.18 -17.96 -7.58
CA GLN A 162 -2.05 -17.80 -9.02
C GLN A 162 -3.18 -16.95 -9.59
N GLY A 163 -2.84 -16.12 -10.58
CA GLY A 163 -3.84 -15.34 -11.31
C GLY A 163 -4.45 -14.20 -10.50
N GLY A 164 -3.75 -13.74 -9.46
CA GLY A 164 -4.19 -12.57 -8.71
C GLY A 164 -4.14 -11.30 -9.54
N SER A 165 -5.19 -10.50 -9.43
CA SER A 165 -5.41 -9.28 -10.22
C SER A 165 -5.41 -8.02 -9.36
N CYS A 166 -5.80 -8.10 -8.09
CA CYS A 166 -5.72 -6.97 -7.17
C CYS A 166 -5.57 -7.40 -5.70
N LEU A 167 -4.99 -6.51 -4.90
CA LEU A 167 -4.76 -6.67 -3.47
C LEU A 167 -4.87 -5.30 -2.80
N ASP A 168 -5.72 -5.16 -1.79
CA ASP A 168 -5.76 -3.91 -1.01
C ASP A 168 -6.24 -4.11 0.44
N ASN A 169 -6.00 -3.08 1.26
CA ASN A 169 -6.44 -2.90 2.63
C ASN A 169 -7.63 -1.94 2.69
N PHE A 170 -8.76 -2.42 3.20
CA PHE A 170 -9.96 -1.64 3.42
C PHE A 170 -10.23 -1.57 4.93
N ASP A 171 -9.71 -0.51 5.55
CA ASP A 171 -9.91 -0.23 6.98
C ASP A 171 -9.50 -1.39 7.89
N GLY A 172 -8.28 -1.90 7.66
CA GLY A 172 -7.70 -3.03 8.38
C GLY A 172 -8.09 -4.41 7.82
N LYS A 173 -9.01 -4.47 6.85
CA LYS A 173 -9.42 -5.72 6.20
C LYS A 173 -8.75 -5.88 4.86
N MET A 174 -7.92 -6.91 4.76
CA MET A 174 -7.15 -7.20 3.56
C MET A 174 -7.91 -8.14 2.64
N TYR A 175 -7.98 -7.84 1.35
CA TYR A 175 -8.56 -8.70 0.35
C TYR A 175 -7.63 -8.86 -0.85
N VAL A 176 -7.60 -10.07 -1.40
CA VAL A 176 -6.95 -10.40 -2.66
C VAL A 176 -7.99 -10.98 -3.60
N ALA A 177 -7.95 -10.59 -4.86
CA ALA A 177 -8.84 -11.13 -5.88
C ALA A 177 -8.07 -11.70 -7.07
N SER A 178 -8.66 -12.70 -7.70
CA SER A 178 -8.33 -13.20 -9.04
C SER A 178 -9.51 -12.94 -9.98
N SER A 179 -9.54 -13.58 -11.16
CA SER A 179 -10.68 -13.54 -12.07
C SER A 179 -11.94 -14.25 -11.55
N ASP A 180 -11.78 -15.20 -10.63
CA ASP A 180 -12.81 -16.16 -10.22
C ASP A 180 -13.11 -16.12 -8.71
N ILE A 181 -12.18 -15.67 -7.88
CA ILE A 181 -12.35 -15.64 -6.42
C ILE A 181 -11.91 -14.31 -5.81
N ILE A 182 -12.56 -13.97 -4.69
CA ILE A 182 -12.12 -12.90 -3.78
C ILE A 182 -11.90 -13.56 -2.42
N CYS A 183 -10.70 -13.41 -1.87
CA CYS A 183 -10.32 -13.97 -0.58
C CYS A 183 -10.03 -12.85 0.42
N ALA A 184 -10.55 -12.99 1.64
CA ALA A 184 -10.10 -12.20 2.77
C ALA A 184 -8.79 -12.78 3.32
N LEU A 185 -7.79 -11.93 3.52
CA LEU A 185 -6.56 -12.27 4.19
C LEU A 185 -6.69 -11.90 5.66
N LEU A 186 -6.71 -12.91 6.52
CA LEU A 186 -6.89 -12.69 7.95
C LEU A 186 -5.53 -12.69 8.64
N PRO A 187 -5.18 -11.61 9.36
CA PRO A 187 -3.96 -11.57 10.13
C PRO A 187 -4.06 -12.54 11.32
N VAL A 188 -2.91 -13.06 11.73
CA VAL A 188 -2.77 -13.74 13.01
C VAL A 188 -3.15 -12.77 14.13
N PRO A 189 -3.82 -13.23 15.20
CA PRO A 189 -3.93 -12.44 16.42
C PRO A 189 -2.55 -11.90 16.85
N TRP A 190 -2.46 -10.59 17.08
CA TRP A 190 -1.18 -9.91 17.29
C TRP A 190 -0.45 -10.41 18.53
N GLU A 191 -1.17 -10.92 19.53
CA GLU A 191 -0.58 -11.49 20.75
C GLU A 191 0.26 -12.71 20.43
N LYS A 192 -0.21 -13.57 19.51
CA LYS A 192 0.54 -14.74 19.05
C LYS A 192 1.79 -14.31 18.27
N GLN A 193 1.67 -13.26 17.47
CA GLN A 193 2.81 -12.71 16.73
C GLN A 193 3.87 -12.13 17.69
N VAL A 194 3.46 -11.38 18.71
CA VAL A 194 4.34 -10.85 19.75
C VAL A 194 5.01 -11.97 20.52
N GLN A 195 4.28 -13.02 20.93
CA GLN A 195 4.85 -14.19 21.59
C GLN A 195 5.91 -14.89 20.73
N ALA A 196 5.66 -15.04 19.43
CA ALA A 196 6.64 -15.61 18.50
C ALA A 196 7.89 -14.73 18.39
N LEU A 197 7.74 -13.42 18.20
CA LEU A 197 8.86 -12.47 18.14
C LEU A 197 9.69 -12.46 19.43
N LEU A 198 9.04 -12.52 20.60
CA LEU A 198 9.74 -12.61 21.88
C LEU A 198 10.49 -13.93 22.05
N SER A 199 9.92 -15.04 21.58
CA SER A 199 10.58 -16.36 21.55
C SER A 199 11.84 -16.34 20.68
N ASP A 200 11.79 -15.59 19.57
CA ASP A 200 12.92 -15.35 18.66
C ASP A 200 13.87 -14.23 19.13
N LYS A 201 13.67 -13.70 20.36
CA LYS A 201 14.45 -12.60 20.96
C LYS A 201 14.39 -11.28 20.17
N LYS A 202 13.38 -11.10 19.31
CA LYS A 202 13.12 -9.89 18.52
C LYS A 202 12.28 -8.87 19.31
N VAL A 203 12.82 -8.41 20.44
CA VAL A 203 12.09 -7.56 21.40
C VAL A 203 11.61 -6.24 20.78
N THR A 204 12.44 -5.58 19.97
CA THR A 204 12.07 -4.31 19.33
C THR A 204 10.91 -4.46 18.36
N GLU A 205 10.92 -5.51 17.52
CA GLU A 205 9.81 -5.83 16.60
C GLU A 205 8.51 -6.10 17.38
N ALA A 206 8.62 -6.87 18.47
CA ALA A 206 7.48 -7.20 19.33
C ALA A 206 6.85 -5.94 19.97
N LEU A 207 7.68 -5.00 20.43
CA LEU A 207 7.23 -3.74 21.02
C LEU A 207 6.51 -2.85 20.01
N GLU A 208 7.05 -2.70 18.80
CA GLU A 208 6.42 -1.90 17.76
C GLU A 208 5.06 -2.49 17.34
N LEU A 209 5.00 -3.82 17.14
CA LEU A 209 3.75 -4.51 16.81
C LEU A 209 2.67 -4.33 17.90
N ALA A 210 3.05 -4.43 19.18
CA ALA A 210 2.15 -4.24 20.30
C ALA A 210 1.62 -2.80 20.40
N LYS A 211 2.48 -1.80 20.20
CA LYS A 211 2.07 -0.39 20.20
C LYS A 211 1.04 -0.08 19.12
N TYR A 212 1.23 -0.62 17.91
CA TYR A 212 0.32 -0.38 16.80
C TYR A 212 -1.03 -1.08 17.01
N SER A 213 -1.02 -2.34 17.45
CA SER A 213 -2.23 -3.14 17.65
C SER A 213 -3.18 -2.51 18.68
N ASN A 214 -2.63 -1.95 19.76
CA ASN A 214 -3.40 -1.21 20.77
C ASN A 214 -4.05 0.08 20.23
N ARG A 215 -3.42 0.74 19.24
CA ARG A 215 -3.97 1.95 18.61
C ARG A 215 -5.05 1.63 17.58
N ALA A 216 -4.96 0.48 16.93
CA ALA A 216 -5.88 0.05 15.88
C ALA A 216 -7.20 -0.57 16.39
N GLY A 217 -7.37 -0.76 17.70
CA GLY A 217 -8.63 -1.27 18.29
C GLY A 217 -9.01 -2.70 17.85
N LEU A 218 -8.06 -3.48 17.33
CA LEU A 218 -8.28 -4.84 16.82
C LEU A 218 -8.62 -5.78 17.99
N SER A 219 -9.91 -6.03 18.21
CA SER A 219 -10.42 -6.97 19.22
C SER A 219 -10.74 -8.36 18.65
N LYS A 220 -10.89 -9.34 19.53
CA LYS A 220 -10.82 -10.80 19.29
C LYS A 220 -11.82 -11.41 18.27
N GLU A 221 -12.84 -10.70 17.82
CA GLU A 221 -14.02 -11.34 17.23
C GLU A 221 -14.31 -10.94 15.78
N GLN A 222 -13.56 -11.43 14.79
CA GLN A 222 -14.04 -11.55 13.40
C GLN A 222 -13.41 -12.76 12.69
N PHE A 223 -13.77 -13.98 13.09
CA PHE A 223 -13.32 -15.20 12.40
C PHE A 223 -14.48 -16.18 12.21
N ARG A 224 -15.22 -16.08 11.10
CA ARG A 224 -16.03 -17.20 10.60
C ARG A 224 -16.11 -17.20 9.07
N ASN A 225 -15.65 -18.35 8.54
CA ASN A 225 -15.84 -18.94 7.22
C ASN A 225 -14.89 -18.51 6.07
N VAL A 226 -14.23 -19.55 5.53
CA VAL A 226 -13.27 -19.66 4.42
C VAL A 226 -12.13 -18.63 4.46
N SER A 227 -11.03 -19.03 5.11
CA SER A 227 -9.87 -18.19 5.41
C SER A 227 -8.61 -18.70 4.71
N LEU A 228 -7.92 -17.84 3.97
CA LEU A 228 -6.49 -17.98 3.78
C LEU A 228 -5.82 -17.32 4.99
N SER A 229 -5.49 -18.14 5.99
CA SER A 229 -4.79 -17.66 7.17
C SER A 229 -3.30 -17.45 6.87
N LEU A 230 -2.83 -16.22 6.99
CA LEU A 230 -1.41 -15.92 6.99
C LEU A 230 -0.85 -16.22 8.37
N LEU A 231 -0.40 -17.45 8.66
CA LEU A 231 0.26 -17.78 9.93
C LEU A 231 1.60 -18.46 9.69
N GLY A 232 2.61 -18.07 10.49
CA GLY A 232 3.61 -19.05 10.91
C GLY A 232 2.91 -20.19 11.64
N ILE A 233 3.04 -21.40 11.07
CA ILE A 233 2.63 -22.73 11.54
C ILE A 233 1.30 -23.27 10.95
N ARG A 234 1.52 -24.09 9.91
CA ARG A 234 0.73 -25.15 9.25
C ARG A 234 -0.79 -24.96 9.13
N LEU A 235 -1.28 -25.00 7.89
CA LEU A 235 -2.59 -25.58 7.60
C LEU A 235 -2.53 -26.51 6.38
N SER A 236 -3.10 -27.68 6.61
CA SER A 236 -3.31 -28.80 5.70
C SER A 236 -4.47 -28.53 4.74
N VAL A 237 -4.31 -29.06 3.52
CA VAL A 237 -5.40 -29.25 2.55
C VAL A 237 -6.33 -30.35 3.08
N SER A 238 -7.64 -30.15 2.98
CA SER A 238 -8.57 -31.26 2.93
C SER A 238 -9.44 -31.05 1.70
N TYR A 239 -9.43 -32.08 0.85
CA TYR A 239 -10.25 -32.22 -0.36
C TYR A 239 -11.74 -32.15 -0.04
#